data_AF-A0A522F9P7-F1
#
_entry.id   AF-A0A522F9P7-F1
#
_cell.length_a   1.000
_cell.length_b   1.000
_cell.length_c   1.000
_cell.angle_alpha   90.00
_cell.angle_beta   90.00
_cell.angle_gamma   90.00
#
_symmetry.space_group_name_H-M   'P 1'
#
loop_
_entity.id
_entity.type
_entity.pdbx_description
1 polymer ?
#
loop_
_entity_poly.entity_id
_entity_poly.type
_entity_poly.pdbx_seq_one_letter_code
_entity_poly.pdbx_strand_id
1 'polypeptide(L)'
;MAKKIKEAQKKSEKLVANPPFSLISFDVKTRLFLGGTVLFFFLLVFFKIHGSSIALWNNKAPGDKEMDRERGLLLGTPRVIRIDEWSRNTPFIFSQFHQDFPKNNSSYGASNNTLANNMPVKDITTVFRPIFWGFFLFDLEYGYAWYWHFRTVTLLVGFFLMLMLLTGNNFLLSVFGSLWVFCSSATQWWYSAMIPE
;
A
#
# COMPACT_ATOMS: atom_id res chain seq x y z
N MET A 1 5.56 8.88 62.23
CA MET A 1 4.50 9.66 61.55
C MET A 1 4.94 10.18 60.18
N ALA A 2 6.09 10.86 60.07
CA ALA A 2 6.61 11.43 58.82
C ALA A 2 6.78 10.44 57.64
N LYS A 3 7.17 9.18 57.91
CA LYS A 3 7.35 8.15 56.88
C LYS A 3 6.02 7.79 56.18
N LYS A 4 4.94 7.63 56.94
CA LYS A 4 3.59 7.34 56.41
C LYS A 4 3.03 8.50 55.59
N ILE A 5 3.35 9.74 55.97
CA ILE A 5 2.94 10.95 55.23
C ILE A 5 3.67 11.02 53.88
N LYS A 6 4.98 10.75 53.84
CA LYS A 6 5.73 10.69 52.58
C LYS A 6 5.27 9.55 51.66
N GLU A 7 4.94 8.38 52.21
CA GLU A 7 4.38 7.27 51.42
C GLU A 7 2.99 7.59 50.86
N ALA A 8 2.14 8.26 51.64
CA ALA A 8 0.83 8.72 51.18
C ALA A 8 0.94 9.79 50.09
N GLN A 9 1.87 10.74 50.23
CA GLN A 9 2.15 11.77 49.21
C GLN A 9 2.68 11.13 47.91
N LYS A 10 3.64 10.20 47.99
CA LYS A 10 4.16 9.49 46.81
C LYS A 10 3.10 8.64 46.11
N LYS A 11 2.16 8.06 46.87
CA LYS A 11 1.01 7.32 46.34
C LYS A 11 0.00 8.27 45.68
N SER A 12 -0.24 9.43 46.27
CA SER A 12 -1.08 10.51 45.71
C SER A 12 -0.49 11.06 44.41
N GLU A 13 0.82 11.35 44.35
CA GLU A 13 1.50 11.80 43.13
C GLU A 13 1.42 10.75 42.01
N LYS A 14 1.56 9.46 42.33
CA LYS A 14 1.36 8.37 41.37
C LYS A 14 -0.08 8.23 40.88
N LEU A 15 -1.08 8.57 41.71
CA LEU A 15 -2.50 8.50 41.35
C LEU A 15 -2.94 9.72 40.53
N VAL A 16 -2.35 10.89 40.78
CA VAL A 16 -2.55 12.11 39.98
C VAL A 16 -1.82 12.02 38.64
N ALA A 17 -0.70 11.28 38.59
CA ALA A 17 0.01 10.92 37.37
C ALA A 17 -0.64 9.75 36.61
N ASN A 18 -1.98 9.70 36.53
CA ASN A 18 -2.58 8.91 35.46
C ASN A 18 -2.15 9.57 34.15
N PRO A 19 -1.34 8.91 33.30
CA PRO A 19 -1.00 9.47 32.00
C PRO A 19 -2.31 9.77 31.26
N PRO A 20 -2.34 10.84 30.45
CA PRO A 20 -3.54 11.14 29.65
C PRO A 20 -3.98 9.88 28.93
N PHE A 21 -5.30 9.60 28.96
CA PHE A 21 -5.88 8.45 28.31
C PHE A 21 -5.41 8.41 26.85
N SER A 22 -4.56 7.42 26.52
CA SER A 22 -4.00 7.23 25.19
C SER A 22 -4.61 5.98 24.59
N LEU A 23 -5.34 6.14 23.49
CA LEU A 23 -5.97 5.02 22.77
C LEU A 23 -4.91 4.03 22.27
N ILE A 24 -3.92 4.54 21.55
CA ILE A 24 -2.80 3.77 21.02
C ILE A 24 -1.49 4.26 21.65
N SER A 25 -0.61 3.34 22.07
CA SER A 25 0.70 3.66 22.60
C SER A 25 1.75 3.63 21.48
N PHE A 26 2.30 4.80 21.17
CA PHE A 26 3.40 4.93 20.21
C PHE A 26 4.76 4.77 20.90
N ASP A 27 4.97 3.58 21.46
CA ASP A 27 6.26 3.21 22.04
C ASP A 27 7.36 3.12 20.97
N VAL A 28 8.60 2.83 21.39
CA VAL A 28 9.73 2.72 20.45
C VAL A 28 9.48 1.62 19.41
N LYS A 29 8.88 0.48 19.81
CA LYS A 29 8.62 -0.65 18.91
C LYS A 29 7.60 -0.28 17.84
N THR A 30 6.49 0.34 18.24
CA THR A 30 5.43 0.81 17.34
C THR A 30 5.99 1.83 16.35
N ARG A 31 6.77 2.81 16.83
CA ARG A 31 7.40 3.82 15.96
C ARG A 31 8.40 3.21 14.98
N LEU A 32 9.22 2.25 15.43
CA LEU A 32 10.15 1.55 14.57
C LEU A 32 9.44 0.69 13.51
N PHE A 33 8.34 0.03 13.88
CA PHE A 33 7.55 -0.75 12.94
C PHE A 33 6.90 0.12 11.86
N LEU A 34 6.25 1.22 12.26
CA LEU A 34 5.62 2.16 11.32
C LEU A 34 6.67 2.82 10.43
N GLY A 35 7.75 3.35 11.03
CA GLY A 35 8.85 3.97 10.29
C GLY A 35 9.55 2.98 9.36
N GLY A 36 9.76 1.74 9.81
CA GLY A 36 10.34 0.67 9.00
C GLY A 36 9.45 0.27 7.82
N THR A 37 8.12 0.21 8.02
CA THR A 37 7.16 -0.10 6.95
C THR A 37 7.16 1.00 5.88
N VAL A 38 7.16 2.27 6.30
CA VAL A 38 7.21 3.42 5.39
C VAL A 38 8.57 3.50 4.68
N LEU A 39 9.68 3.24 5.38
CA LEU A 39 11.00 3.19 4.75
C LEU A 39 11.06 2.08 3.71
N PHE A 40 10.57 0.88 4.04
CA PHE A 40 10.54 -0.26 3.12
C PHE A 40 9.72 0.04 1.86
N PHE A 41 8.57 0.72 2.01
CA PHE A 41 7.79 1.24 0.89
C PHE A 41 8.63 2.09 -0.06
N PHE A 42 9.31 3.13 0.46
CA PHE A 42 10.12 4.01 -0.38
C PHE A 42 11.31 3.29 -1.01
N LEU A 43 11.91 2.32 -0.34
CA LEU A 43 12.97 1.49 -0.92
C LEU A 43 12.44 0.68 -2.12
N LEU A 44 11.28 0.04 -1.99
CA LEU A 44 10.67 -0.71 -3.10
C LEU A 44 10.33 0.20 -4.29
N VAL A 45 9.81 1.40 -4.02
CA VAL A 45 9.58 2.41 -5.05
C VAL A 45 10.88 2.84 -5.71
N PHE A 46 11.91 3.15 -4.93
CA PHE A 46 13.23 3.58 -5.44
C PHE A 46 13.88 2.53 -6.35
N PHE A 47 13.76 1.24 -5.99
CA PHE A 47 14.25 0.14 -6.82
C PHE A 47 13.25 -0.31 -7.90
N LYS A 48 12.11 0.37 -8.04
CA LYS A 48 11.06 0.10 -9.04
C LYS A 48 10.48 -1.33 -8.93
N ILE A 49 10.55 -1.92 -7.75
CA ILE A 49 10.10 -3.29 -7.50
C ILE A 49 8.59 -3.28 -7.37
N HIS A 50 7.89 -4.19 -8.06
CA HIS A 50 6.44 -4.35 -7.94
C HIS A 50 6.00 -5.80 -8.19
N GLY A 51 4.78 -6.15 -7.75
CA GLY A 51 4.26 -7.53 -7.80
C GLY A 51 3.51 -7.93 -9.07
N SER A 52 3.42 -7.05 -10.07
CA SER A 52 2.66 -7.33 -11.31
C SER A 52 3.21 -8.51 -12.10
N SER A 53 2.30 -9.28 -12.70
CA SER A 53 2.64 -10.34 -13.66
C SER A 53 2.93 -9.80 -15.07
N ILE A 54 3.39 -8.54 -15.19
CA ILE A 54 3.67 -7.84 -16.45
C ILE A 54 4.64 -8.58 -17.37
N ALA A 55 5.54 -9.40 -16.82
CA ALA A 55 6.47 -10.24 -17.59
C ALA A 55 5.76 -11.21 -18.55
N LEU A 56 4.47 -11.53 -18.32
CA LEU A 56 3.67 -12.33 -19.26
C LEU A 56 3.51 -11.65 -20.63
N TRP A 57 3.66 -10.33 -20.73
CA TRP A 57 3.69 -9.62 -22.00
C TRP A 57 4.94 -9.90 -22.83
N ASN A 58 6.06 -10.32 -22.23
CA ASN A 58 7.25 -10.75 -22.99
C ASN A 58 6.92 -11.91 -23.94
N ASN A 59 5.91 -12.73 -23.61
CA ASN A 59 5.45 -13.84 -24.45
C ASN A 59 4.48 -13.42 -25.57
N LYS A 60 3.94 -12.20 -25.50
CA LYS A 60 2.85 -11.72 -26.38
C LYS A 60 3.24 -10.55 -27.26
N ALA A 61 4.17 -9.70 -26.82
CA ALA A 61 4.60 -8.54 -27.56
C ALA A 61 5.31 -8.97 -28.85
N PRO A 62 5.03 -8.34 -30.01
CA PRO A 62 5.77 -8.55 -31.24
C PRO A 62 7.14 -7.87 -31.11
N GLY A 63 8.03 -8.50 -30.34
CA GLY A 63 9.45 -8.18 -30.23
C GLY A 63 10.28 -9.40 -30.64
N ASP A 64 11.57 -9.19 -30.88
CA ASP A 64 12.51 -10.23 -31.30
C ASP A 64 12.32 -11.50 -30.46
N LYS A 65 12.21 -12.65 -31.12
CA LYS A 65 12.06 -13.97 -30.45
C LYS A 65 13.25 -14.31 -29.53
N GLU A 66 14.30 -13.50 -29.57
CA GLU A 66 15.47 -13.53 -28.69
C GLU A 66 15.28 -12.78 -27.36
N MET A 67 14.19 -12.03 -27.18
CA MET A 67 13.93 -11.34 -25.92
C MET A 67 13.64 -12.38 -24.83
N ASP A 68 14.46 -12.36 -23.79
CA ASP A 68 14.34 -13.24 -22.62
C ASP A 68 12.92 -13.16 -22.04
N ARG A 69 12.24 -14.32 -21.97
CA ARG A 69 10.88 -14.43 -21.43
C ARG A 69 10.82 -14.00 -19.96
N GLU A 70 11.95 -14.10 -19.26
CA GLU A 70 12.09 -13.73 -17.85
C GLU A 70 12.54 -12.29 -17.65
N ARG A 71 12.63 -11.48 -18.71
CA ARG A 71 13.02 -10.06 -18.61
C ARG A 71 12.14 -9.32 -17.59
N GLY A 72 12.79 -8.73 -16.60
CA GLY A 72 12.13 -7.95 -15.53
C GLY A 72 11.54 -8.81 -14.40
N LEU A 73 11.66 -10.13 -14.44
CA LEU A 73 11.30 -11.01 -13.34
C LEU A 73 12.46 -11.08 -12.34
N LEU A 74 12.22 -10.62 -11.12
CA LEU A 74 13.21 -10.71 -10.04
C LEU A 74 13.09 -12.03 -9.28
N LEU A 75 11.85 -12.40 -8.89
CA LEU A 75 11.55 -13.55 -8.06
C LEU A 75 10.14 -14.08 -8.36
N GLY A 76 9.93 -15.37 -8.11
CA GLY A 76 8.62 -16.03 -8.22
C GLY A 76 8.24 -16.39 -9.65
N THR A 77 6.94 -16.59 -9.89
CA THR A 77 6.40 -16.93 -11.22
C THR A 77 5.20 -16.04 -11.56
N PRO A 78 5.19 -15.40 -12.74
CA PRO A 78 4.04 -14.63 -13.20
C PRO A 78 2.78 -15.50 -13.28
N ARG A 79 1.62 -14.95 -12.90
CA ARG A 79 0.37 -15.71 -12.77
C ARG A 79 -0.62 -15.31 -13.85
N VAL A 80 -0.83 -16.21 -14.82
CA VAL A 80 -1.79 -16.01 -15.92
C VAL A 80 -3.20 -15.71 -15.41
N ILE A 81 -3.61 -16.35 -14.29
CA ILE A 81 -4.94 -16.16 -13.69
C ILE A 81 -5.22 -14.70 -13.28
N ARG A 82 -4.21 -13.86 -13.06
CA ARG A 82 -4.37 -12.43 -12.74
C ARG A 82 -4.52 -11.56 -14.00
N ILE A 83 -5.17 -12.07 -15.04
CA ILE A 83 -5.31 -11.41 -16.34
C ILE A 83 -5.97 -10.03 -16.25
N ASP A 84 -6.87 -9.84 -15.27
CA ASP A 84 -7.48 -8.56 -14.92
C ASP A 84 -6.45 -7.52 -14.46
N GLU A 85 -5.35 -7.94 -13.85
CA GLU A 85 -4.26 -7.08 -13.45
C GLU A 85 -3.33 -6.81 -14.63
N TRP A 86 -2.57 -7.81 -15.08
CA TRP A 86 -1.45 -7.58 -15.99
C TRP A 86 -1.89 -7.34 -17.44
N SER A 87 -3.03 -7.89 -17.87
CA SER A 87 -3.51 -7.76 -19.27
C SER A 87 -4.58 -6.70 -19.47
N ARG A 88 -5.19 -6.18 -18.39
CA ARG A 88 -6.21 -5.12 -18.46
C ARG A 88 -5.77 -3.86 -17.74
N ASN A 89 -5.53 -3.93 -16.43
CA ASN A 89 -5.21 -2.72 -15.64
C ASN A 89 -3.88 -2.09 -16.05
N THR A 90 -2.83 -2.89 -16.25
CA THR A 90 -1.51 -2.34 -16.58
C THR A 90 -1.48 -1.61 -17.93
N PRO A 91 -2.01 -2.17 -19.04
CA PRO A 91 -2.10 -1.45 -20.31
C PRO A 91 -2.94 -0.17 -20.22
N PHE A 92 -4.00 -0.15 -19.40
CA PHE A 92 -4.83 1.03 -19.21
C PHE A 92 -4.07 2.14 -18.48
N ILE A 93 -3.34 1.81 -17.41
CA ILE A 93 -2.45 2.77 -16.74
C ILE A 93 -1.38 3.28 -17.70
N PHE A 94 -0.80 2.39 -18.52
CA PHE A 94 0.20 2.72 -19.52
C PHE A 94 -0.33 3.75 -20.52
N SER A 95 -1.51 3.53 -21.07
CA SER A 95 -2.04 4.44 -22.07
C SER A 95 -2.62 5.73 -21.44
N GLN A 96 -3.01 5.73 -20.15
CA GLN A 96 -3.28 6.98 -19.41
C GLN A 96 -2.01 7.80 -19.27
N PHE A 97 -0.88 7.18 -18.89
CA PHE A 97 0.41 7.86 -18.76
C PHE A 97 0.85 8.52 -20.08
N HIS A 98 0.79 7.78 -21.19
CA HIS A 98 1.21 8.28 -22.51
C HIS A 98 0.28 9.35 -23.10
N GLN A 99 -0.92 9.52 -22.56
CA GLN A 99 -1.87 10.55 -22.97
C GLN A 99 -1.96 11.71 -21.95
N ASP A 100 -1.02 11.78 -21.01
CA ASP A 100 -0.98 12.81 -19.96
C ASP A 100 -2.19 12.81 -19.00
N PHE A 101 -2.68 11.60 -18.69
CA PHE A 101 -3.75 11.31 -17.73
C PHE A 101 -5.07 12.05 -17.99
N PRO A 102 -5.66 11.95 -19.20
CA PRO A 102 -6.88 12.66 -19.52
C PRO A 102 -8.06 12.05 -18.77
N LYS A 103 -9.09 12.88 -18.53
CA LYS A 103 -10.37 12.43 -17.95
C LYS A 103 -11.12 11.49 -18.88
N ASN A 104 -11.03 11.75 -20.19
CA ASN A 104 -11.69 10.97 -21.23
C ASN A 104 -10.59 10.40 -22.14
N ASN A 105 -10.44 9.08 -22.18
CA ASN A 105 -9.45 8.41 -23.01
C ASN A 105 -10.15 7.50 -24.01
N SER A 106 -10.01 7.81 -25.30
CA SER A 106 -10.63 7.07 -26.38
C SER A 106 -10.07 5.66 -26.55
N SER A 107 -8.90 5.35 -25.97
CA SER A 107 -8.21 4.06 -26.15
C SER A 107 -8.92 2.86 -25.49
N TYR A 108 -9.85 3.08 -24.56
CA TYR A 108 -10.58 1.98 -23.88
C TYR A 108 -12.10 2.18 -23.82
N GLY A 109 -12.64 3.11 -24.62
CA GLY A 109 -14.09 3.28 -24.85
C GLY A 109 -14.89 3.89 -23.69
N ALA A 110 -14.27 4.23 -22.56
CA ALA A 110 -14.95 4.83 -21.42
C ALA A 110 -14.98 6.37 -21.50
N SER A 111 -16.15 6.96 -21.26
CA SER A 111 -16.38 8.40 -21.36
C SER A 111 -15.91 9.20 -20.14
N ASN A 112 -15.61 8.57 -19.00
CA ASN A 112 -15.02 9.21 -17.82
C ASN A 112 -14.21 8.22 -16.97
N ASN A 113 -12.88 8.31 -17.06
CA ASN A 113 -11.95 7.38 -16.42
C ASN A 113 -11.72 7.63 -14.93
N THR A 114 -12.22 8.76 -14.42
CA THR A 114 -12.13 9.12 -13.00
C THR A 114 -12.93 8.15 -12.14
N LEU A 115 -14.14 7.80 -12.59
CA LEU A 115 -15.10 7.00 -11.84
C LEU A 115 -15.25 5.58 -12.40
N ALA A 116 -15.29 5.44 -13.73
CA ALA A 116 -15.67 4.16 -14.35
C ALA A 116 -14.58 3.09 -14.24
N ASN A 117 -13.30 3.49 -14.20
CA ASN A 117 -12.18 2.56 -14.22
C ASN A 117 -11.15 2.83 -13.10
N ASN A 118 -11.42 3.65 -12.08
CA ASN A 118 -10.44 3.93 -11.00
C ASN A 118 -9.00 4.15 -11.52
N MET A 119 -8.84 5.01 -12.55
CA MET A 119 -7.56 5.24 -13.23
C MET A 119 -6.85 6.51 -12.72
N PRO A 120 -5.52 6.66 -12.92
CA PRO A 120 -4.86 7.93 -12.70
C PRO A 120 -5.34 8.95 -13.72
N VAL A 121 -5.91 10.06 -13.23
CA VAL A 121 -6.45 11.17 -14.03
C VAL A 121 -5.96 12.49 -13.45
N LYS A 122 -5.61 13.47 -14.29
CA LYS A 122 -5.37 14.86 -13.86
C LYS A 122 -6.70 15.57 -13.59
N ASP A 123 -7.30 15.26 -12.44
CA ASP A 123 -8.53 15.87 -11.96
C ASP A 123 -8.36 16.20 -10.47
N ILE A 124 -9.11 17.19 -9.96
CA ILE A 124 -9.04 17.61 -8.56
C ILE A 124 -9.31 16.45 -7.59
N THR A 125 -10.11 15.47 -8.00
CA THR A 125 -10.40 14.25 -7.23
C THR A 125 -9.15 13.42 -6.92
N THR A 126 -8.09 13.52 -7.71
CA THR A 126 -6.82 12.78 -7.49
C THR A 126 -6.10 13.22 -6.22
N VAL A 127 -6.37 14.41 -5.70
CA VAL A 127 -5.87 14.84 -4.38
C VAL A 127 -6.35 13.89 -3.28
N PHE A 128 -7.51 13.28 -3.42
CA PHE A 128 -8.04 12.32 -2.44
C PHE A 128 -7.62 10.88 -2.73
N ARG A 129 -6.81 10.64 -3.77
CA ARG A 129 -6.40 9.30 -4.22
C ARG A 129 -4.87 9.18 -4.18
N PRO A 130 -4.26 9.17 -2.99
CA PRO A 130 -2.80 9.14 -2.81
C PRO A 130 -2.13 7.90 -3.43
N ILE A 131 -2.91 6.85 -3.65
CA ILE A 131 -2.49 5.66 -4.39
C ILE A 131 -1.99 5.95 -5.81
N PHE A 132 -2.45 7.03 -6.45
CA PHE A 132 -2.02 7.42 -7.81
C PHE A 132 -0.95 8.49 -7.84
N TRP A 133 -0.59 9.11 -6.71
CA TRP A 133 0.33 10.25 -6.69
C TRP A 133 1.68 9.95 -7.31
N GLY A 134 2.18 8.72 -7.14
CA GLY A 134 3.43 8.29 -7.75
C GLY A 134 3.48 8.46 -9.27
N PHE A 135 2.34 8.33 -9.97
CA PHE A 135 2.27 8.53 -11.43
C PHE A 135 2.40 9.99 -11.87
N PHE A 136 2.12 10.95 -10.98
CA PHE A 136 2.23 12.38 -11.27
C PHE A 136 3.55 12.98 -10.81
N LEU A 137 4.20 12.34 -9.83
CA LEU A 137 5.46 12.81 -9.24
C LEU A 137 6.70 12.18 -9.90
N PHE A 138 6.56 11.00 -10.48
CA PHE A 138 7.67 10.21 -11.01
C PHE A 138 7.35 9.61 -12.38
N ASP A 139 8.36 8.98 -13.00
CA ASP A 139 8.14 8.19 -14.21
C ASP A 139 7.26 6.95 -13.95
N LEU A 140 6.75 6.40 -15.04
CA LEU A 140 5.80 5.30 -15.07
C LEU A 140 6.19 4.10 -14.19
N GLU A 141 7.45 3.68 -14.22
CA GLU A 141 7.94 2.53 -13.42
C GLU A 141 7.88 2.80 -11.91
N TYR A 142 8.30 3.98 -11.48
CA TYR A 142 8.25 4.39 -10.08
C TYR A 142 6.80 4.61 -9.63
N GLY A 143 5.98 5.24 -10.46
CA GLY A 143 4.56 5.43 -10.20
C GLY A 143 3.82 4.10 -10.07
N TYR A 144 4.21 3.11 -10.87
CA TYR A 144 3.64 1.77 -10.79
C TYR A 144 4.09 1.06 -9.50
N ALA A 145 5.38 1.09 -9.14
CA ALA A 145 5.84 0.58 -7.85
C ALA A 145 5.15 1.25 -6.65
N TRP A 146 4.94 2.57 -6.72
CA TRP A 146 4.17 3.32 -5.72
C TRP A 146 2.75 2.77 -5.60
N TYR A 147 2.03 2.67 -6.72
CA TYR A 147 0.65 2.20 -6.76
C TYR A 147 0.49 0.81 -6.14
N TRP A 148 1.41 -0.11 -6.43
CA TRP A 148 1.41 -1.45 -5.84
C TRP A 148 1.62 -1.40 -4.33
N HIS A 149 2.71 -0.79 -3.87
CA HIS A 149 3.08 -0.90 -2.45
C HIS A 149 2.29 0.04 -1.54
N PHE A 150 1.68 1.09 -2.08
CA PHE A 150 0.81 1.99 -1.31
C PHE A 150 -0.39 1.22 -0.74
N ARG A 151 -0.98 0.30 -1.53
CA ARG A 151 -2.05 -0.61 -1.07
C ARG A 151 -1.58 -1.47 0.09
N THR A 152 -0.41 -2.11 -0.04
CA THR A 152 0.18 -2.97 1.00
C THR A 152 0.39 -2.23 2.30
N VAL A 153 1.04 -1.07 2.22
CA VAL A 153 1.45 -0.30 3.40
C VAL A 153 0.23 0.25 4.11
N THR A 154 -0.73 0.80 3.35
CA THR A 154 -1.97 1.32 3.93
C THR A 154 -2.76 0.22 4.62
N LEU A 155 -2.84 -0.98 4.02
CA LEU A 155 -3.50 -2.13 4.64
C LEU A 155 -2.76 -2.59 5.90
N LEU A 156 -1.45 -2.80 5.83
CA LEU A 156 -0.66 -3.27 6.97
C LEU A 156 -0.72 -2.26 8.14
N VAL A 157 -0.48 -0.97 7.87
CA VAL A 157 -0.52 0.07 8.89
C VAL A 157 -1.94 0.24 9.44
N GLY A 158 -2.97 0.26 8.59
CA GLY A 158 -4.36 0.39 9.00
C GLY A 158 -4.81 -0.74 9.92
N PHE A 159 -4.60 -1.99 9.52
CA PHE A 159 -4.93 -3.16 10.35
C PHE A 159 -4.06 -3.25 11.60
N PHE A 160 -2.77 -2.91 11.51
CA PHE A 160 -1.90 -2.86 12.67
C PHE A 160 -2.40 -1.86 13.72
N LEU A 161 -2.73 -0.62 13.32
CA LEU A 161 -3.25 0.41 14.24
C LEU A 161 -4.61 0.02 14.81
N MET A 162 -5.50 -0.54 13.98
CA MET A 162 -6.78 -1.05 14.43
C MET A 162 -6.61 -2.17 15.48
N LEU A 163 -5.69 -3.11 15.24
CA LEU A 163 -5.41 -4.19 16.18
C LEU A 163 -4.71 -3.69 17.43
N MET A 164 -3.86 -2.67 17.36
CA MET A 164 -3.28 -2.03 18.53
C MET A 164 -4.39 -1.47 19.43
N LEU A 165 -5.42 -0.86 18.84
CA LEU A 165 -6.59 -0.38 19.58
C LEU A 165 -7.39 -1.54 20.20
N LEU A 166 -7.71 -2.58 19.42
CA LEU A 166 -8.58 -3.68 19.85
C LEU A 166 -7.92 -4.63 20.85
N THR A 167 -6.60 -4.81 20.76
CA THR A 167 -5.84 -5.75 21.59
C THR A 167 -5.23 -5.11 22.84
N GLY A 168 -5.58 -3.85 23.12
CA GLY A 168 -5.03 -3.12 24.27
C GLY A 168 -3.53 -2.84 24.16
N ASN A 169 -3.09 -2.43 22.96
CA ASN A 169 -1.70 -2.12 22.62
C ASN A 169 -0.73 -3.31 22.65
N ASN A 170 -1.22 -4.52 22.35
CA ASN A 170 -0.34 -5.67 22.18
C ASN A 170 0.37 -5.62 20.81
N PHE A 171 1.61 -5.13 20.84
CA PHE A 171 2.43 -4.94 19.64
C PHE A 171 2.55 -6.21 18.79
N LEU A 172 2.93 -7.35 19.38
CA LEU A 172 3.18 -8.57 18.62
C LEU A 172 1.90 -9.10 17.99
N LEU A 173 0.80 -9.14 18.75
CA LEU A 173 -0.48 -9.60 18.23
C LEU A 173 -0.97 -8.71 17.08
N SER A 174 -0.73 -7.40 17.17
CA SER A 174 -1.11 -6.44 16.13
C SER A 174 -0.28 -6.60 14.87
N VAL A 175 1.04 -6.79 14.99
CA VAL A 175 1.92 -7.05 13.83
C VAL A 175 1.51 -8.34 13.14
N PHE A 176 1.47 -9.47 13.88
CA PHE A 176 1.11 -10.75 13.29
C PHE A 176 -0.32 -10.78 12.75
N GLY A 177 -1.27 -10.13 13.44
CA GLY A 177 -2.64 -10.03 12.94
C GLY A 177 -2.74 -9.21 11.65
N SER A 178 -2.01 -8.10 11.53
CA SER A 178 -1.98 -7.32 10.28
C SER A 178 -1.38 -8.12 9.12
N LEU A 179 -0.29 -8.86 9.37
CA LEU A 179 0.34 -9.73 8.39
C LEU A 179 -0.57 -10.91 8.00
N TRP A 180 -1.30 -11.46 8.96
CA TRP A 180 -2.28 -12.53 8.72
C TRP A 180 -3.39 -12.05 7.80
N VAL A 181 -3.95 -10.87 8.05
CA VAL A 181 -4.97 -10.27 7.18
C VAL A 181 -4.40 -10.05 5.78
N PHE A 182 -3.21 -9.45 5.67
CA PHE A 182 -2.55 -9.24 4.39
C PHE A 182 -2.35 -10.55 3.61
N CYS A 183 -1.84 -11.60 4.27
CA CYS A 183 -1.59 -12.90 3.67
C CYS A 183 -2.85 -13.75 3.48
N SER A 184 -4.04 -13.27 3.89
CA SER A 184 -5.28 -14.00 3.72
C SER A 184 -5.64 -14.17 2.24
N SER A 185 -6.27 -15.29 1.89
CA SER A 185 -6.68 -15.58 0.52
C SER A 185 -7.65 -14.51 -0.03
N ALA A 186 -8.54 -14.00 0.82
CA ALA A 186 -9.47 -12.94 0.47
C ALA A 186 -8.71 -11.67 0.06
N THR A 187 -7.79 -11.17 0.90
CA THR A 187 -7.01 -9.98 0.58
C THR A 187 -6.19 -10.19 -0.69
N GLN A 188 -5.48 -11.31 -0.82
CA GLN A 188 -4.64 -11.61 -1.99
C GLN A 188 -5.45 -11.71 -3.29
N TRP A 189 -6.69 -12.22 -3.23
CA TRP A 189 -7.60 -12.27 -4.39
C TRP A 189 -8.01 -10.88 -4.86
N TRP A 190 -8.39 -10.00 -3.92
CA TRP A 190 -8.85 -8.64 -4.23
C TRP A 190 -7.74 -7.62 -4.42
N TYR A 191 -6.49 -7.99 -4.12
CA TYR A 191 -5.36 -7.07 -4.02
C TYR A 191 -5.08 -6.26 -5.30
N SER A 192 -5.26 -6.87 -6.47
CA SER A 192 -5.08 -6.19 -7.76
C SER A 192 -6.36 -6.02 -8.58
N ALA A 193 -7.52 -6.26 -7.96
CA ALA A 193 -8.81 -5.95 -8.57
C ALA A 193 -9.01 -4.43 -8.67
N MET A 194 -9.68 -4.02 -9.74
CA MET A 194 -10.07 -2.64 -10.02
C MET A 194 -11.52 -2.45 -9.58
N ILE A 195 -11.71 -2.18 -8.29
CA ILE A 195 -13.00 -1.74 -7.75
C ILE A 195 -12.98 -0.21 -7.75
N PRO A 196 -14.08 0.48 -8.12
CA PRO A 196 -14.22 1.91 -7.87
C PRO A 196 -14.09 2.17 -6.37
N GLU A 197 -13.05 2.89 -5.97
CA GLU A 197 -12.81 3.32 -4.58
C GLU A 197 -13.37 4.72 -4.36
#